data_AF-A0A3M6VLL0-F1
#
_entry.id   AF-A0A3M6VLL0-F1
#
_cell.length_a   1.000
_cell.length_b   1.000
_cell.length_c   1.000
_cell.angle_alpha   90.00
_cell.angle_beta   90.00
_cell.angle_gamma   90.00
#
_symmetry.space_group_name_H-M   'P 1'
#
loop_
_entity.id
_entity.type
_entity.pdbx_description
1 polymer ?
#
loop_
_entity_poly.entity_id
_entity_poly.type
_entity_poly.pdbx_seq_one_letter_code
_entity_poly.pdbx_strand_id
1 'polypeptide(L)'
;MTSNELRLKFLFANQDGVHVVLSFPKTATVAQVKTRLMRSWPENVPSVKDTKAVRFVCMGRGILQDTQKLGSAVPVFDTHPTPVNVSVNYKPQPTVRGTRALLHKVRRLVGN
;
A
#
# COMPACT_ATOMS: atom_id res chain seq x y z
N MET A 1 -20.72 -6.02 -25.26
CA MET A 1 -20.77 -4.76 -24.48
C MET A 1 -19.55 -4.77 -23.57
N THR A 2 -18.61 -3.85 -23.74
CA THR A 2 -17.47 -3.75 -22.83
C THR A 2 -17.99 -3.27 -21.49
N SER A 3 -17.76 -4.03 -20.42
CA SER A 3 -18.08 -3.55 -19.08
C SER A 3 -17.33 -2.23 -18.86
N ASN A 4 -18.05 -1.17 -18.48
CA ASN A 4 -17.41 0.11 -18.15
C ASN A 4 -16.67 0.05 -16.80
N GLU A 5 -16.79 -1.08 -16.12
CA GLU A 5 -16.11 -1.38 -14.88
C GLU A 5 -14.91 -2.30 -15.09
N LEU A 6 -13.90 -2.10 -14.27
CA LEU A 6 -12.69 -2.89 -14.19
C LEU A 6 -12.58 -3.48 -12.78
N ARG A 7 -12.33 -4.78 -12.69
CA ARG A 7 -12.09 -5.46 -11.43
C ARG A 7 -10.61 -5.47 -11.12
N LEU A 8 -10.24 -5.06 -9.92
CA LEU A 8 -8.87 -5.09 -9.42
C LEU A 8 -8.74 -6.10 -8.29
N LYS A 9 -7.70 -6.93 -8.32
CA LYS A 9 -7.27 -7.76 -7.20
C LYS A 9 -6.02 -7.15 -6.58
N PHE A 10 -6.17 -6.55 -5.42
CA PHE A 10 -5.09 -5.95 -4.66
C PHE A 10 -4.32 -7.02 -3.89
N LEU A 11 -3.02 -7.13 -4.12
CA LEU A 11 -2.13 -8.09 -3.48
C LEU A 11 -1.22 -7.34 -2.52
N PHE A 12 -1.23 -7.67 -1.24
CA PHE A 12 -0.46 -6.94 -0.24
C PHE A 12 0.95 -7.55 -0.11
N ALA A 13 1.98 -6.71 -0.29
CA ALA A 13 3.36 -7.17 -0.22
C ALA A 13 3.68 -7.75 1.16
N ASN A 14 4.38 -8.89 1.20
CA ASN A 14 4.75 -9.64 2.40
C ASN A 14 3.55 -10.13 3.24
N GLN A 15 2.37 -10.27 2.62
CA GLN A 15 1.15 -10.74 3.26
C GLN A 15 0.53 -11.85 2.41
N ASP A 16 1.06 -13.06 2.56
CA ASP A 16 0.69 -14.20 1.72
C ASP A 16 -0.81 -14.51 1.79
N GLY A 17 -1.42 -14.74 0.64
CA GLY A 17 -2.85 -15.03 0.49
C GLY A 17 -3.79 -13.84 0.72
N VAL A 18 -3.33 -12.74 1.32
CA VAL A 18 -4.17 -11.58 1.62
C VAL A 18 -4.42 -10.75 0.36
N HIS A 19 -5.70 -10.60 0.03
CA HIS A 19 -6.10 -9.80 -1.11
C HIS A 19 -7.49 -9.20 -0.94
N VAL A 20 -7.72 -8.11 -1.67
CA VAL A 20 -9.02 -7.44 -1.75
C VAL A 20 -9.41 -7.33 -3.21
N VAL A 21 -10.66 -7.65 -3.56
CA VAL A 21 -11.19 -7.49 -4.92
C VAL A 21 -12.24 -6.40 -4.93
N LEU A 22 -12.08 -5.39 -5.79
CA LEU A 22 -13.03 -4.29 -5.94
C LEU A 22 -13.25 -3.94 -7.42
N SER A 23 -14.43 -3.43 -7.74
CA SER A 23 -14.79 -2.92 -9.06
C SER A 23 -14.74 -1.40 -9.09
N PHE A 24 -14.28 -0.84 -10.21
CA PHE A 24 -14.18 0.60 -10.43
C PHE A 24 -14.57 0.97 -11.86
N PRO A 25 -15.18 2.14 -12.09
CA PRO A 25 -15.28 2.70 -13.43
C PRO A 25 -13.90 2.89 -14.05
N LYS A 26 -13.75 2.62 -15.35
CA LYS A 26 -12.50 2.86 -16.08
C LYS A 26 -12.03 4.33 -16.03
N THR A 27 -12.97 5.26 -15.80
CA THR A 27 -12.74 6.70 -15.66
C THR A 27 -12.32 7.13 -14.25
N ALA A 28 -12.30 6.22 -13.27
CA ALA A 28 -11.80 6.51 -11.94
C ALA A 28 -10.30 6.82 -11.97
N THR A 29 -9.85 7.74 -11.12
CA THR A 29 -8.42 7.99 -10.94
C THR A 29 -7.80 7.01 -9.95
N VAL A 30 -6.50 6.77 -10.06
CA VAL A 30 -5.76 5.95 -9.09
C VAL A 30 -5.91 6.49 -7.66
N ALA A 31 -5.98 7.80 -7.46
CA ALA A 31 -6.27 8.42 -6.15
C ALA A 31 -7.63 7.97 -5.56
N GLN A 32 -8.67 7.91 -6.39
CA GLN A 32 -10.00 7.44 -5.97
C GLN A 32 -9.96 5.95 -5.63
N VAL A 33 -9.23 5.16 -6.40
CA VAL A 33 -9.02 3.73 -6.14
C VAL A 33 -8.32 3.52 -4.79
N LYS A 34 -7.26 4.27 -4.49
CA LYS A 34 -6.58 4.23 -3.18
C LYS A 34 -7.51 4.57 -2.03
N THR A 35 -8.27 5.67 -2.15
CA THR A 35 -9.25 6.09 -1.14
C THR A 35 -10.27 4.98 -0.87
N ARG A 36 -10.76 4.32 -1.93
CA ARG A 36 -11.72 3.22 -1.79
C ARG A 36 -11.09 1.99 -1.13
N LEU A 37 -9.88 1.60 -1.54
CA LEU A 37 -9.16 0.49 -0.92
C LEU A 37 -8.95 0.69 0.58
N MET A 38 -8.58 1.91 1.01
CA MET A 38 -8.39 2.22 2.43
C MET A 38 -9.66 2.02 3.29
N ARG A 39 -10.85 2.15 2.70
CA ARG A 39 -12.13 1.86 3.39
C ARG A 39 -12.46 0.37 3.47
N SER A 40 -11.77 -0.45 2.70
CA SER A 40 -11.91 -1.91 2.65
C SER A 40 -10.57 -2.57 2.98
N TRP A 41 -9.76 -1.91 3.81
CA TRP A 41 -8.45 -2.41 4.18
C TRP A 41 -8.60 -3.70 4.99
N PRO A 42 -7.85 -4.76 4.68
CA PRO A 42 -7.96 -6.03 5.37
C PRO A 42 -7.44 -5.93 6.81
N GLU A 43 -8.09 -6.62 7.75
CA GLU A 43 -7.83 -6.53 9.20
C GLU A 43 -6.43 -7.04 9.59
N ASN A 44 -5.90 -7.99 8.83
CA ASN A 44 -4.61 -8.63 9.07
C ASN A 44 -3.41 -7.90 8.42
N VAL A 45 -3.63 -6.73 7.81
CA VAL A 45 -2.55 -5.90 7.26
C VAL A 45 -2.42 -4.64 8.12
N PRO A 46 -1.21 -4.27 8.57
CA PRO A 46 -1.04 -3.09 9.40
C PRO A 46 -1.66 -1.85 8.76
N SER A 47 -2.53 -1.18 9.52
CA SER A 47 -3.35 -0.09 9.00
C SER A 47 -2.49 1.09 8.53
N VAL A 48 -3.03 1.84 7.59
CA VAL A 48 -2.37 3.01 6.99
C VAL A 48 -3.22 4.23 7.25
N LYS A 49 -2.60 5.31 7.73
CA LYS A 49 -3.31 6.56 8.02
C LYS A 49 -3.45 7.49 6.81
N ASP A 50 -2.59 7.33 5.80
CA ASP A 50 -2.54 8.21 4.63
C ASP A 50 -2.34 7.41 3.33
N THR A 51 -3.19 7.69 2.34
CA THR A 51 -3.06 7.21 0.94
C THR A 51 -1.67 7.43 0.34
N LYS A 52 -0.93 8.47 0.76
CA LYS A 52 0.43 8.78 0.27
C LYS A 52 1.45 7.71 0.65
N ALA A 53 1.21 6.97 1.72
CA ALA A 53 2.04 5.83 2.10
C ALA A 53 1.77 4.60 1.22
N VAL A 54 0.66 4.56 0.48
CA VAL A 54 0.26 3.42 -0.35
C VAL A 54 0.77 3.61 -1.79
N ARG A 55 1.53 2.65 -2.27
CA ARG A 55 1.97 2.55 -3.67
C ARG A 55 1.27 1.39 -4.34
N PHE A 56 0.68 1.66 -5.49
CA PHE A 56 0.16 0.64 -6.39
C PHE A 56 1.20 0.35 -7.47
N VAL A 57 1.51 -0.93 -7.66
CA VAL A 57 2.42 -1.41 -8.69
C VAL A 57 1.67 -2.39 -9.56
N CYS A 58 1.49 -2.03 -10.83
CA CYS A 58 0.95 -2.94 -11.83
C CYS A 58 2.11 -3.51 -12.65
N MET A 59 2.16 -4.84 -12.76
CA MET A 59 3.20 -5.51 -13.56
C MET A 59 3.17 -4.98 -15.00
N GLY A 60 4.35 -4.69 -15.56
CA GLY A 60 4.49 -4.10 -16.90
C GLY A 60 4.15 -2.60 -17.01
N ARG A 61 3.66 -1.95 -15.93
CA ARG A 61 3.34 -0.52 -15.88
C ARG A 61 4.11 0.24 -14.79
N GLY A 62 4.67 -0.48 -13.81
CA GLY A 62 5.40 0.11 -12.71
C GLY A 62 4.48 0.75 -11.67
N ILE A 63 4.96 1.80 -10.99
CA ILE A 63 4.21 2.53 -9.97
C ILE A 63 3.15 3.41 -10.64
N LEU A 64 1.89 3.17 -10.29
CA LEU A 64 0.75 3.94 -10.78
C LEU A 64 0.70 5.32 -10.12
N GLN A 65 0.46 6.35 -10.92
CA GLN A 65 0.37 7.74 -10.48
C GLN A 65 -1.08 8.12 -10.18
N ASP A 66 -1.28 8.91 -9.13
CA ASP A 66 -2.60 9.26 -8.60
C ASP A 66 -3.54 9.93 -9.61
N THR A 67 -2.98 10.67 -10.57
CA THR A 67 -3.71 11.39 -11.62
C THR A 67 -4.12 10.49 -12.79
N GLN A 68 -3.53 9.31 -12.93
CA GLN A 68 -3.85 8.40 -14.03
C GLN A 68 -5.28 7.87 -13.92
N LYS A 69 -5.92 7.72 -15.07
CA LYS A 69 -7.21 7.04 -15.21
C LYS A 69 -7.01 5.54 -15.24
N LEU A 70 -7.86 4.80 -14.55
CA LEU A 70 -7.67 3.37 -14.36
C LEU A 70 -7.64 2.61 -15.70
N GLY A 71 -8.53 2.96 -16.63
CA GLY A 71 -8.64 2.31 -17.93
C GLY A 71 -7.38 2.38 -18.81
N SER A 72 -6.49 3.35 -18.57
CA SER A 72 -5.19 3.45 -19.26
C SER A 72 -4.00 3.08 -18.38
N ALA A 73 -4.17 3.12 -17.05
CA ALA A 73 -3.11 2.82 -16.09
C ALA A 73 -2.80 1.34 -15.97
N VAL A 74 -3.79 0.46 -16.20
CA VAL A 74 -3.66 -0.99 -16.04
C VAL A 74 -4.23 -1.74 -17.25
N PRO A 75 -3.78 -2.98 -17.52
CA PRO A 75 -4.46 -3.85 -18.47
C PRO A 75 -5.92 -4.08 -18.07
N VAL A 76 -6.81 -4.10 -19.07
CA VAL A 76 -8.24 -4.35 -18.89
C VAL A 76 -8.54 -5.78 -19.29
N PHE A 77 -9.11 -6.55 -18.37
CA PHE A 77 -9.55 -7.91 -18.63
C PHE A 77 -11.02 -8.05 -18.26
N ASP A 78 -11.80 -8.69 -19.14
CA ASP A 78 -13.21 -8.96 -18.87
C ASP A 78 -13.38 -10.28 -18.08
N THR A 79 -12.46 -11.23 -18.25
CA THR A 79 -12.57 -12.58 -17.69
C THR A 79 -12.10 -12.69 -16.24
N HIS A 80 -11.18 -11.83 -15.80
CA HIS A 80 -10.58 -11.90 -14.47
C HIS A 80 -10.19 -10.52 -13.93
N PRO A 81 -10.03 -10.35 -12.61
CA PRO A 81 -9.54 -9.10 -12.04
C PRO A 81 -8.06 -8.85 -12.40
N THR A 82 -7.70 -7.60 -12.69
CA THR A 82 -6.31 -7.21 -12.92
C THR A 82 -5.55 -7.18 -11.59
N PRO A 83 -4.42 -7.91 -11.46
CA PRO A 83 -3.64 -7.91 -10.23
C PRO A 83 -2.87 -6.59 -10.06
N VAL A 84 -2.93 -6.00 -8.87
CA VAL A 84 -2.19 -4.80 -8.49
C VAL A 84 -1.51 -5.04 -7.16
N ASN A 85 -0.17 -4.94 -7.14
CA ASN A 85 0.60 -5.06 -5.91
C ASN A 85 0.47 -3.78 -5.10
N VAL A 86 0.24 -3.94 -3.80
CA VAL A 86 0.12 -2.88 -2.80
C VAL A 86 1.34 -2.94 -1.91
N SER A 87 2.12 -1.86 -1.94
CA SER A 87 3.24 -1.63 -1.03
C SER A 87 2.90 -0.45 -0.11
N VAL A 88 3.22 -0.59 1.17
CA VAL A 88 3.07 0.48 2.15
C VAL A 88 4.45 0.98 2.56
N ASN A 89 4.70 2.26 2.34
CA ASN A 89 5.88 2.93 2.85
C ASN A 89 5.58 3.46 4.26
N TYR A 90 5.86 2.64 5.27
CA TYR A 90 5.96 3.14 6.63
C TYR A 90 7.22 3.99 6.70
N LYS A 91 7.08 5.32 6.79
CA LYS A 91 8.21 6.13 7.25
C LYS A 91 8.67 5.47 8.55
N PRO A 92 9.97 5.12 8.71
CA PRO A 92 10.44 4.60 9.98
C PRO A 92 10.04 5.63 11.02
N GLN A 93 9.14 5.25 11.92
CA GLN A 93 8.85 6.05 13.09
C GLN A 93 10.21 6.30 13.75
N PRO A 94 10.59 7.55 14.08
CA PRO A 94 11.84 7.78 14.77
C PRO A 94 11.79 6.89 16.00
N THR A 95 12.61 5.83 16.00
CA THR A 95 12.79 4.98 17.16
C THR A 95 13.20 5.93 18.26
N VAL A 96 12.34 6.15 19.26
CA VAL A 96 12.79 6.72 20.52
C VAL A 96 13.84 5.74 21.00
N ARG A 97 15.12 6.04 20.73
CA ARG A 97 16.25 5.29 21.25
C ARG A 97 16.10 5.39 22.75
N GLY A 98 15.51 4.35 23.35
CA GLY A 98 15.56 4.13 24.78
C GLY A 98 17.03 4.19 25.17
N THR A 99 17.40 5.28 25.84
CA THR A 99 18.34 5.38 26.97
C THR A 99 19.46 4.34 27.10
N ARG A 100 20.08 3.86 26.01
CA ARG A 100 21.40 3.18 26.07
C ARG A 100 22.56 4.18 26.31
N ALA A 101 22.27 5.47 26.37
CA ALA A 101 23.25 6.50 26.76
C ALA A 101 23.43 6.64 28.28
N LEU A 102 22.51 6.12 29.12
CA LEU A 102 22.65 6.23 30.58
C LEU A 102 23.47 5.08 31.21
N LEU A 103 23.63 3.95 30.51
CA LEU A 103 24.45 2.83 31.00
C LEU A 103 25.96 3.05 30.83
N HIS A 104 26.39 3.90 29.89
CA HIS A 104 27.81 4.24 29.73
C HIS A 104 28.30 5.31 30.71
N LYS A 105 27.41 6.07 31.35
CA LYS A 105 27.79 7.11 32.31
C LYS A 105 27.84 6.60 33.76
N VAL A 106 27.05 5.58 34.10
CA VAL A 106 27.11 4.93 35.43
C VAL A 106 28.37 4.07 35.59
N ARG A 107 28.87 3.45 34.51
CA ARG A 107 30.13 2.68 34.54
C ARG A 107 31.41 3.51 34.72
N ARG A 108 31.35 4.85 34.63
CA ARG A 108 32.50 5.73 34.94
C ARG A 108 32.46 6.31 36.35
N LEU A 109 31.38 6.10 37.10
CA LEU A 109 31.24 6.61 38.48
C LEU A 109 31.43 5.54 39.55
N VAL A 110 31.57 4.26 39.16
CA VAL A 110 31.76 3.14 40.08
C VAL A 110 32.85 2.20 39.52
N GLY A 111 34.10 2.40 39.96
CA GLY A 111 35.28 1.58 39.66
C GLY A 111 36.04 2.04 38.40
N ASN A 112 37.31 2.45 38.45
CA ASN A 112 38.44 2.03 39.29
C ASN A 112 39.31 3.25 39.63
#